data_AF-A0A7C6RJF6-F1
#
_entry.id   AF-A0A7C6RJF6-F1
#
_cell.length_a   1.000
_cell.length_b   1.000
_cell.length_c   1.000
_cell.angle_alpha   90.00
_cell.angle_beta   90.00
_cell.angle_gamma   90.00
#
_symmetry.space_group_name_H-M   'P 1'
#
loop_
_entity.id
_entity.type
_entity.pdbx_description
1 polymer ?
#
loop_
_entity_poly.entity_id
_entity_poly.type
_entity_poly.pdbx_seq_one_letter_code
_entity_poly.pdbx_strand_id
1 'polypeptide(L)' 'TAKANGFEPYLWLRHVLRALPTATTVEHFEALLPWNLKAEQLITA' A
#
# COMPACT_ATOMS: atom_id res chain seq x y z
N THR A 1 -3.29 -6.91 9.37
CA THR A 1 -2.93 -5.48 9.47
C THR A 1 -3.69 -4.61 8.49
N ALA A 2 -3.70 -4.85 7.17
CA ALA A 2 -4.50 -4.06 6.20
C ALA A 2 -6.01 -4.04 6.53
N LYS A 3 -6.60 -5.20 6.81
CA LYS A 3 -8.01 -5.30 7.27
C LYS A 3 -8.30 -4.49 8.55
N ALA A 4 -7.31 -4.41 9.45
CA ALA A 4 -7.44 -3.65 10.70
C ALA A 4 -7.34 -2.13 10.46
N ASN A 5 -6.76 -1.70 9.33
CA ASN A 5 -6.69 -0.31 8.90
C ASN A 5 -7.86 0.08 7.98
N GLY A 6 -8.92 -0.74 7.90
CA GLY A 6 -10.10 -0.45 7.08
C GLY A 6 -9.93 -0.68 5.57
N PHE A 7 -8.79 -1.23 5.14
CA PHE A 7 -8.54 -1.54 3.74
C PHE A 7 -8.98 -2.95 3.37
N GLU A 8 -9.52 -3.07 2.15
CA GLU A 8 -9.72 -4.37 1.52
C GLU A 8 -8.33 -5.01 1.30
N PRO A 9 -8.05 -6.20 1.90
CA PRO A 9 -6.72 -6.78 1.90
C PRO A 9 -6.12 -7.05 0.53
N TYR A 10 -6.95 -7.47 -0.45
CA TYR A 10 -6.49 -7.79 -1.78
C TYR A 10 -6.07 -6.54 -2.57
N LEU A 11 -6.83 -5.45 -2.50
CA LEU A 11 -6.50 -4.17 -3.13
C LEU A 11 -5.20 -3.60 -2.56
N TRP A 12 -5.03 -3.64 -1.24
CA TRP A 12 -3.79 -3.24 -0.59
C TRP A 12 -2.61 -4.10 -1.09
N LEU A 13 -2.74 -5.43 -1.09
CA LEU A 13 -1.66 -6.32 -1.52
C LEU A 13 -1.30 -6.12 -2.99
N ARG A 14 -2.28 -5.96 -3.87
CA ARG A 14 -2.07 -5.69 -5.31
C ARG A 14 -1.33 -4.37 -5.52
N HIS A 15 -1.67 -3.33 -4.76
CA HIS A 15 -0.98 -2.04 -4.81
C HIS A 15 0.49 -2.19 -4.39
N VAL A 16 0.74 -2.82 -3.25
CA VAL A 16 2.11 -3.06 -2.73
C VAL A 16 2.95 -3.81 -3.75
N LEU A 17 2.45 -4.94 -4.28
CA LEU A 17 3.21 -5.76 -5.24
C LEU A 17 3.55 -5.00 -6.53
N ARG A 18 2.72 -4.05 -6.97
CA ARG A 18 3.00 -3.22 -8.14
C ARG A 18 4.05 -2.15 -7.85
N ALA A 19 4.08 -1.61 -6.63
CA ALA A 19 4.99 -0.54 -6.25
C ALA A 19 6.38 -1.04 -5.80
N LEU A 20 6.48 -2.28 -5.32
CA LEU A 20 7.74 -2.88 -4.85
C LEU A 20 8.92 -2.78 -5.83
N PRO A 21 8.76 -3.04 -7.15
CA PRO A 21 9.88 -2.93 -8.09
C PRO A 21 10.42 -1.51 -8.25
N THR A 22 9.63 -0.50 -7.92
CA THR A 22 9.99 0.93 -8.04
C THR A 22 10.45 1.55 -6.72
N ALA A 23 10.28 0.85 -5.59
CA ALA A 23 10.67 1.34 -4.28
C ALA A 23 12.18 1.18 -4.07
N THR A 24 12.89 2.30 -3.89
CA THR A 24 14.36 2.34 -3.78
C THR A 24 14.87 2.88 -2.46
N THR A 25 14.00 3.50 -1.66
CA THR A 25 14.38 4.12 -0.38
C THR A 25 13.46 3.63 0.74
N VAL A 26 13.90 3.79 1.97
CA VAL A 26 13.12 3.38 3.15
C VAL A 26 11.75 4.06 3.17
N GLU A 27 11.70 5.34 2.78
CA GLU A 27 10.47 6.13 2.72
C GLU A 27 9.47 5.56 1.71
N HIS A 28 9.94 5.00 0.59
CA HIS A 28 9.05 4.32 -0.36
C HIS A 28 8.42 3.08 0.26
N PHE A 29 9.16 2.28 1.03
CA PHE A 29 8.62 1.10 1.70
C PHE A 29 7.68 1.48 2.84
N GLU A 30 8.03 2.49 3.63
CA GLU A 30 7.18 3.03 4.69
C GLU A 30 5.83 3.53 4.13
N ALA A 31 5.84 4.17 2.95
CA ALA A 31 4.62 4.64 2.28
C ALA A 31 3.69 3.49 1.83
N LEU A 32 4.21 2.25 1.68
CA LEU A 32 3.41 1.07 1.31
C LEU A 32 2.73 0.39 2.52
N LEU A 33 3.04 0.84 3.74
CA LEU A 33 2.46 0.27 4.94
C LEU A 33 0.98 0.66 5.07
N PRO A 34 0.14 -0.26 5.57
CA PRO A 34 -1.30 -0.07 5.57
C PRO A 34 -1.80 1.03 6.52
N TRP A 35 -0.96 1.58 7.39
CA TRP A 35 -1.30 2.76 8.21
C TRP A 35 -0.80 4.09 7.62
N ASN A 36 0.09 4.04 6.62
CA ASN A 36 0.59 5.21 5.90
C ASN A 36 -0.12 5.43 4.56
N LEU A 37 -0.84 4.43 4.06
CA LEU A 37 -1.62 4.50 2.82
C LEU A 37 -2.93 5.27 3.02
N LYS A 38 -3.30 6.07 2.02
CA LYS A 38 -4.61 6.71 1.91
C LYS A 38 -5.53 5.89 1.02
N ALA A 39 -6.83 5.89 1.32
CA ALA A 39 -7.83 5.15 0.54
C ALA A 39 -7.82 5.51 -0.95
N GLU A 40 -7.57 6.77 -1.26
CA GLU A 40 -7.41 7.32 -2.61
C GLU A 40 -6.34 6.60 -3.44
N GLN A 41 -5.29 6.06 -2.80
CA GLN A 41 -4.19 5.38 -3.48
C GLN A 41 -4.55 3.94 -3.90
N LEU A 42 -5.64 3.39 -3.36
CA LEU A 42 -6.14 2.06 -3.71
C LEU A 42 -7.20 2.09 -4.82
N ILE A 43 -7.78 3.26 -5.12
CA ILE A 43 -8.83 3.44 -6.16
C ILE A 43 -8.22 3.32 -7.56
N THR A 44 -6.97 3.76 -7.72
CA THR A 44 -6.26 3.84 -9.00
C THR A 44 -5.29 2.66 -9.24
N ALA A 45 -5.15 1.76 -8.26
CA ALA A 45 -4.22 0.62 -8.31
C ALA A 45 -4.76 -0.55 -9.15
#